data_AF-A0A8S0YX82-F1
#
_entry.id   AF-A0A8S0YX82-F1
#
_cell.length_a   1.000
_cell.length_b   1.000
_cell.length_c   1.000
_cell.angle_alpha   90.00
_cell.angle_beta   90.00
_cell.angle_gamma   90.00
#
_symmetry.space_group_name_H-M   'P 1'
#
loop_
_entity.id
_entity.type
_entity.pdbx_description
1 polymer ?
#
loop_
_entity_poly.entity_id
_entity_poly.type
_entity_poly.pdbx_seq_one_letter_code
_entity_poly.pdbx_strand_id
1 'polypeptide(L)'
;MGKTKSAAQSGNSSKDSKESHLDDNLKSEIRRIIIEELRGLLRQEFDSTNKKLDEIGDGMNFISQQYDTIKESVDKSLEKIKLLIEEKEVLQTTITQLTTKIRMMEQYLRETNLEINGIPENKNESLPIIINQLAKVVNNPIGQNDVLFCKRVARMNRESREPRAIIVKLNTTFRRDALLAAVTKYNKTNKQDKLNSHNLGLGGEKKAVFVSEHLSPENKSLHSETRKAAKLKNYKFTWIRNGHIYVRKDEESQAILINNLAKLQSL
;
A
#
# COMPACT_ATOMS: atom_id res chain seq x y z
N MET A 1 61.15 -126.98 -20.96
CA MET A 1 59.85 -127.68 -20.87
C MET A 1 58.74 -126.65 -21.08
N GLY A 2 57.80 -126.91 -22.01
CA GLY A 2 56.56 -126.14 -22.31
C GLY A 2 56.77 -124.75 -22.94
N LYS A 3 56.48 -124.43 -24.22
CA LYS A 3 55.19 -124.44 -24.99
C LYS A 3 54.08 -123.75 -24.19
N THR A 4 53.38 -122.69 -24.64
CA THR A 4 52.57 -122.51 -25.88
C THR A 4 52.15 -121.02 -26.02
N LYS A 5 52.23 -120.41 -27.22
CA LYS A 5 51.12 -120.02 -28.16
C LYS A 5 50.02 -119.12 -27.54
N SER A 6 49.45 -118.10 -28.20
CA SER A 6 49.54 -117.55 -29.55
C SER A 6 48.53 -116.38 -29.67
N ALA A 7 48.86 -115.39 -30.51
CA ALA A 7 47.96 -114.55 -31.32
C ALA A 7 46.96 -113.62 -30.59
N ALA A 8 46.52 -112.50 -31.15
CA ALA A 8 46.93 -111.60 -32.24
C ALA A 8 45.78 -110.58 -32.29
N GLN A 9 46.08 -109.28 -32.32
CA GLN A 9 45.29 -108.21 -32.98
C GLN A 9 45.94 -106.88 -32.56
N SER A 10 46.85 -106.35 -33.36
CA SER A 10 46.59 -105.46 -34.51
C SER A 10 45.97 -104.12 -34.10
N GLY A 11 46.80 -103.09 -34.16
CA GLY A 11 46.46 -101.74 -34.63
C GLY A 11 45.43 -100.95 -33.83
N ASN A 12 45.89 -100.00 -32.99
CA ASN A 12 45.20 -98.71 -32.85
C ASN A 12 45.96 -97.58 -32.14
N SER A 13 47.10 -97.83 -31.48
CA SER A 13 47.70 -96.87 -30.52
C SER A 13 48.29 -95.58 -31.11
N SER A 14 48.49 -95.49 -32.43
CA SER A 14 49.04 -94.30 -33.09
C SER A 14 47.97 -93.30 -33.59
N LYS A 15 46.68 -93.69 -33.57
CA LYS A 15 45.56 -92.79 -33.91
C LYS A 15 45.06 -92.03 -32.67
N ASP A 16 44.87 -92.70 -31.54
CA ASP A 16 44.37 -92.10 -30.28
C ASP A 16 45.28 -91.00 -29.69
N SER A 17 46.60 -91.14 -29.84
CA SER A 17 47.59 -90.14 -29.37
C SER A 17 47.67 -88.91 -30.28
N LYS A 18 47.39 -89.05 -31.58
CA LYS A 18 47.24 -87.93 -32.51
C LYS A 18 45.88 -87.27 -32.35
N GLU A 19 44.80 -88.04 -32.17
CA GLU A 19 43.45 -87.52 -31.93
C GLU A 19 43.33 -86.75 -30.61
N SER A 20 43.95 -87.21 -29.52
CA SER A 20 43.98 -86.45 -28.25
C SER A 20 44.81 -85.16 -28.34
N HIS A 21 45.97 -85.19 -29.01
CA HIS A 21 46.74 -83.97 -29.29
C HIS A 21 46.01 -82.99 -30.23
N LEU A 22 45.24 -83.50 -31.19
CA LEU A 22 44.39 -82.70 -32.07
C LEU A 22 43.20 -82.10 -31.30
N ASP A 23 42.58 -82.84 -30.38
CA ASP A 23 41.47 -82.36 -29.53
C ASP A 23 41.94 -81.29 -28.51
N ASP A 24 43.14 -81.44 -27.94
CA ASP A 24 43.73 -80.43 -27.06
C ASP A 24 44.18 -79.17 -27.81
N ASN A 25 44.69 -79.31 -29.03
CA ASN A 25 44.98 -78.16 -29.90
C ASN A 25 43.69 -77.45 -30.33
N LEU A 26 42.64 -78.20 -30.64
CA LEU A 26 41.34 -77.65 -31.01
C LEU A 26 40.68 -76.94 -29.83
N LYS A 27 40.71 -77.53 -28.63
CA LYS A 27 40.23 -76.90 -27.40
C LYS A 27 41.00 -75.64 -27.05
N SER A 28 42.32 -75.63 -27.19
CA SER A 28 43.14 -74.45 -26.90
C SER A 28 42.91 -73.33 -27.93
N GLU A 29 42.73 -73.67 -29.21
CA GLU A 29 42.40 -72.69 -30.25
C GLU A 29 40.99 -72.11 -30.06
N ILE A 30 39.99 -72.95 -29.72
CA ILE A 30 38.63 -72.48 -29.36
C ILE A 30 38.68 -71.57 -28.13
N ARG A 31 39.45 -71.94 -27.10
CA ARG A 31 39.64 -71.10 -25.91
C ARG A 31 40.28 -69.75 -26.26
N ARG A 32 41.25 -69.76 -27.20
CA ARG A 32 41.92 -68.54 -27.66
C ARG A 32 40.95 -67.62 -28.40
N ILE A 33 40.17 -68.16 -29.33
CA ILE A 33 39.16 -67.43 -30.10
C ILE A 33 38.10 -66.82 -29.16
N ILE A 34 37.58 -67.62 -28.23
CA ILE A 34 36.58 -67.16 -27.25
C ILE A 34 37.14 -66.03 -26.37
N ILE A 35 38.40 -66.14 -25.92
CA ILE A 35 39.04 -65.09 -25.11
C ILE A 35 39.29 -63.82 -25.92
N GLU A 36 39.65 -63.93 -27.21
CA GLU A 36 39.80 -62.77 -28.10
C GLU A 36 38.45 -62.08 -28.38
N GLU A 37 37.39 -62.84 -28.68
CA GLU A 37 36.05 -62.29 -28.86
C GLU A 37 35.52 -61.65 -27.58
N LEU A 38 35.65 -62.30 -26.42
CA LEU A 38 35.27 -61.72 -25.12
C LEU A 38 36.05 -60.44 -24.83
N ARG A 39 37.36 -60.42 -25.12
CA ARG A 39 38.18 -59.20 -24.96
C ARG A 39 37.75 -58.11 -25.93
N GLY A 40 37.37 -58.45 -27.15
CA GLY A 40 36.84 -57.52 -28.15
C GLY A 40 35.53 -56.89 -27.70
N LEU A 41 34.56 -57.71 -27.29
CA LEU A 41 33.26 -57.28 -26.76
C LEU A 41 33.41 -56.44 -25.48
N LEU A 42 34.26 -56.88 -24.54
CA LEU A 42 34.54 -56.12 -23.31
C LEU A 42 35.19 -54.76 -23.61
N ARG A 43 36.14 -54.68 -24.56
CA ARG A 43 36.72 -53.40 -24.97
C ARG A 43 35.68 -52.49 -25.59
N GLN A 44 34.82 -53.01 -26.47
CA GLN A 44 33.77 -52.25 -27.12
C GLN A 44 32.75 -51.69 -26.11
N GLU A 45 32.33 -52.50 -25.14
CA GLU A 45 31.44 -52.06 -24.04
C GLU A 45 32.16 -51.07 -23.10
N PHE A 46 33.44 -51.26 -22.81
CA PHE A 46 34.24 -50.30 -22.03
C PHE A 46 34.37 -48.96 -22.74
N ASP A 47 34.67 -48.96 -24.04
CA ASP A 47 34.80 -47.73 -24.84
C ASP A 47 33.45 -47.01 -24.96
N SER A 48 32.36 -47.77 -25.14
CA SER A 48 30.98 -47.25 -25.13
C SER A 48 30.63 -46.62 -23.78
N THR A 49 31.00 -47.27 -22.68
CA THR A 49 30.78 -46.77 -21.32
C THR A 49 31.62 -45.52 -21.01
N ASN A 50 32.89 -45.51 -21.42
CA ASN A 50 33.77 -44.34 -21.27
C ASN A 50 33.22 -43.13 -22.03
N LYS A 51 32.73 -43.31 -23.27
CA LYS A 51 32.08 -42.23 -24.02
C LYS A 51 30.86 -41.66 -23.30
N LYS A 52 30.00 -42.51 -22.74
CA LYS A 52 28.84 -42.06 -21.95
C LYS A 52 29.28 -41.33 -20.67
N LEU A 53 30.37 -41.77 -20.04
CA LEU A 53 30.95 -41.08 -18.88
C LEU A 53 31.51 -39.71 -19.24
N ASP A 54 32.16 -39.58 -20.40
CA ASP A 54 32.64 -38.29 -20.92
C ASP A 54 31.46 -37.34 -21.21
N GLU A 55 30.41 -37.82 -21.89
CA GLU A 55 29.19 -37.04 -22.17
C GLU A 55 28.49 -36.59 -20.86
N ILE A 56 28.46 -37.45 -19.83
CA ILE A 56 27.96 -37.09 -18.50
C ILE A 56 28.86 -36.03 -17.86
N GLY A 57 30.19 -36.17 -17.98
CA GLY A 57 31.16 -35.18 -17.48
C GLY A 57 30.96 -33.80 -18.10
N ASP A 58 30.74 -33.75 -19.42
CA ASP A 58 30.46 -32.52 -20.15
C ASP A 58 29.11 -31.91 -19.73
N GLY A 59 28.07 -32.74 -19.58
CA GLY A 59 26.77 -32.30 -19.07
C GLY A 59 26.85 -31.75 -17.65
N MET A 60 27.64 -32.38 -16.79
CA MET A 60 27.87 -31.95 -15.40
C MET A 60 28.59 -30.59 -15.37
N ASN A 61 29.60 -30.39 -16.21
CA ASN A 61 30.32 -29.12 -16.33
C ASN A 61 29.39 -28.00 -16.84
N PHE A 62 28.57 -28.29 -17.84
CA PHE A 62 27.57 -27.33 -18.34
C PHE A 62 26.57 -26.94 -17.26
N ILE A 63 26.02 -27.91 -16.52
CA ILE A 63 25.08 -27.65 -15.42
C ILE A 63 25.74 -26.81 -14.32
N SER A 64 26.99 -27.09 -13.97
CA SER A 64 27.73 -26.31 -12.97
C SER A 64 27.86 -24.85 -13.38
N GLN A 65 28.23 -24.57 -14.64
CA GLN A 65 28.34 -23.20 -15.15
C GLN A 65 26.98 -22.47 -15.16
N GLN A 66 25.92 -23.17 -15.56
CA GLN A 66 24.56 -22.61 -15.53
C GLN A 66 24.11 -22.32 -14.10
N TYR A 67 24.45 -23.21 -13.14
CA TYR A 67 24.15 -23.02 -11.73
C TYR A 67 24.85 -21.79 -11.16
N ASP A 68 26.13 -21.60 -11.44
CA ASP A 68 26.89 -20.43 -11.00
C ASP A 68 26.30 -19.13 -11.58
N THR A 69 25.93 -19.14 -12.87
CA THR A 69 25.29 -18.00 -13.53
C THR A 69 23.94 -17.64 -12.90
N ILE A 70 23.11 -18.65 -12.61
CA ILE A 70 21.82 -18.46 -11.94
C ILE A 70 22.03 -17.91 -10.53
N LYS A 71 22.99 -18.46 -9.78
CA LYS A 71 23.31 -18.02 -8.42
C LYS A 71 23.72 -16.56 -8.40
N GLU A 72 24.62 -16.14 -9.29
CA GLU A 72 24.98 -14.72 -9.42
C GLU A 72 23.79 -13.83 -9.77
N SER A 73 22.91 -14.29 -10.67
CA SER A 73 21.71 -13.54 -11.05
C SER A 73 20.73 -13.39 -9.88
N VAL A 74 20.57 -14.44 -9.08
CA VAL A 74 19.76 -14.45 -7.86
C VAL A 74 20.34 -13.48 -6.84
N ASP A 75 21.65 -13.53 -6.57
CA ASP A 75 22.32 -12.65 -5.61
C ASP A 75 22.17 -11.17 -6.00
N LYS A 76 22.41 -10.85 -7.28
CA LYS A 76 22.19 -9.48 -7.84
C LYS A 76 20.74 -9.03 -7.71
N SER A 77 19.79 -9.94 -7.93
CA SER A 77 18.36 -9.65 -7.80
C SER A 77 17.95 -9.40 -6.35
N LEU A 78 18.48 -10.18 -5.41
CA LEU A 78 18.24 -10.01 -3.97
C LEU A 78 18.78 -8.66 -3.47
N GLU A 79 19.97 -8.27 -3.91
CA GLU A 79 20.55 -6.96 -3.59
C GLU A 79 19.67 -5.82 -4.14
N LYS A 80 19.23 -5.92 -5.39
CA LYS A 80 18.32 -4.93 -5.99
C LYS A 80 16.99 -4.84 -5.25
N ILE A 81 16.40 -5.98 -4.86
CA ILE A 81 15.16 -6.01 -4.08
C ILE A 81 15.35 -5.30 -2.74
N LYS A 82 16.47 -5.53 -2.05
CA LYS A 82 16.78 -4.86 -0.79
C LYS A 82 16.84 -3.34 -0.96
N LEU A 83 17.57 -2.85 -1.95
CA LEU A 83 17.68 -1.42 -2.25
C LEU A 83 16.32 -0.80 -2.59
N LEU A 84 15.48 -1.49 -3.37
CA LEU A 84 14.14 -1.02 -3.72
C LEU A 84 13.21 -0.95 -2.50
N ILE A 85 13.35 -1.86 -1.54
CA ILE A 85 12.59 -1.82 -0.28
C ILE A 85 13.00 -0.59 0.54
N GLU A 86 14.30 -0.35 0.69
CA GLU A 86 14.84 0.80 1.41
C GLU A 86 14.39 2.13 0.77
N GLU A 87 14.48 2.24 -0.56
CA GLU A 87 14.02 3.43 -1.30
C GLU A 87 12.51 3.64 -1.13
N LYS A 88 11.71 2.58 -1.20
CA LYS A 88 10.25 2.65 -1.00
C LYS A 88 9.90 3.20 0.38
N GLU A 89 10.58 2.77 1.45
CA GLU A 89 10.33 3.26 2.81
C GLU A 89 10.65 4.75 2.94
N VAL A 90 11.77 5.19 2.37
CA VAL A 90 12.16 6.60 2.34
C VAL A 90 11.14 7.44 1.57
N LEU A 91 10.70 6.97 0.40
CA LEU A 91 9.69 7.64 -0.43
C LEU A 91 8.34 7.72 0.29
N GLN A 92 7.88 6.64 0.91
CA GLN A 92 6.62 6.63 1.69
C GLN A 92 6.65 7.61 2.86
N THR A 93 7.79 7.67 3.56
CA THR A 93 8.01 8.63 4.64
C THR A 93 7.95 10.07 4.12
N THR A 94 8.65 10.33 3.01
CA THR A 94 8.69 11.66 2.37
C THR A 94 7.32 12.11 1.90
N ILE A 95 6.57 11.23 1.22
CA ILE A 95 5.19 11.49 0.78
C ILE A 95 4.32 11.85 1.98
N THR A 96 4.38 11.07 3.06
CA THR A 96 3.59 11.33 4.28
C THR A 96 3.90 12.70 4.88
N GLN A 97 5.19 13.07 4.94
CA GLN A 97 5.62 14.38 5.44
C GLN A 97 5.14 15.52 4.52
N LEU A 98 5.28 15.38 3.20
CA LEU A 98 4.85 16.39 2.24
C LEU A 98 3.34 16.57 2.24
N THR A 99 2.57 15.48 2.25
CA THR A 99 1.12 15.52 2.38
C THR A 99 0.71 16.24 3.67
N THR A 100 1.37 15.94 4.80
CA THR A 100 1.09 16.63 6.07
C THR A 100 1.37 18.13 5.99
N LYS A 101 2.49 18.53 5.38
CA LYS A 101 2.82 19.96 5.18
C LYS A 101 1.79 20.66 4.29
N ILE A 102 1.40 20.05 3.18
CA ILE A 102 0.38 20.60 2.28
C ILE A 102 -0.93 20.82 3.03
N ARG A 103 -1.37 19.84 3.83
CA ARG A 103 -2.59 19.94 4.64
C ARG A 103 -2.54 21.11 5.62
N MET A 104 -1.41 21.28 6.31
CA MET A 104 -1.20 22.40 7.24
C MET A 104 -1.26 23.74 6.50
N MET A 105 -0.61 23.84 5.33
CA MET A 105 -0.62 25.05 4.51
C MET A 105 -2.03 25.38 3.99
N GLU A 106 -2.79 24.38 3.53
CA GLU A 106 -4.17 24.60 3.09
C GLU A 106 -5.06 25.14 4.21
N GLN A 107 -4.93 24.59 5.43
CA GLN A 107 -5.69 25.09 6.56
C GLN A 107 -5.25 26.49 6.97
N TYR A 108 -3.94 26.77 6.93
CA TYR A 108 -3.36 28.08 7.22
C TYR A 108 -3.88 29.16 6.27
N LEU A 109 -3.97 28.87 4.96
CA LEU A 109 -4.53 29.82 3.97
C LEU A 109 -6.00 30.21 4.23
N ARG A 110 -6.70 29.46 5.08
CA ARG A 110 -8.10 29.65 5.47
C ARG A 110 -8.26 30.14 6.90
N GLU A 111 -7.18 30.42 7.63
CA GLU A 111 -7.24 30.78 9.05
C GLU A 111 -8.06 32.05 9.30
N THR A 112 -8.01 33.03 8.40
CA THR A 112 -8.78 34.27 8.53
C THR A 112 -10.17 34.17 7.90
N ASN A 113 -10.57 32.98 7.46
CA ASN A 113 -11.82 32.78 6.73
C ASN A 113 -12.92 32.23 7.63
N LEU A 114 -14.13 32.72 7.40
CA LEU A 114 -15.37 32.19 7.94
C LEU A 114 -16.20 31.55 6.85
N GLU A 115 -16.97 30.56 7.25
CA GLU A 115 -17.97 29.90 6.43
C GLU A 115 -19.35 30.12 7.06
N ILE A 116 -20.25 30.69 6.26
CA ILE A 116 -21.60 31.03 6.67
C ILE A 116 -22.57 30.17 5.86
N ASN A 117 -23.34 29.34 6.55
CA ASN A 117 -24.35 28.45 5.99
C ASN A 117 -25.76 28.91 6.36
N GLY A 118 -26.74 28.56 5.53
CA GLY A 118 -28.17 28.80 5.80
C GLY A 118 -28.70 30.17 5.35
N ILE A 119 -27.91 30.95 4.61
CA ILE A 119 -28.35 32.23 4.02
C ILE A 119 -29.07 31.96 2.69
N PRO A 120 -30.39 32.24 2.57
CA PRO A 120 -31.13 32.07 1.31
C PRO A 120 -30.46 32.80 0.13
N GLU A 121 -30.56 32.23 -1.08
CA GLU A 121 -29.99 32.81 -2.29
C GLU A 121 -30.99 33.74 -2.96
N ASN A 122 -30.59 34.98 -3.25
CA ASN A 122 -31.39 35.95 -3.99
C ASN A 122 -30.57 36.51 -5.16
N LYS A 123 -31.22 36.74 -6.33
CA LYS A 123 -30.53 37.24 -7.54
C LYS A 123 -29.85 38.60 -7.33
N ASN A 124 -30.43 39.44 -6.48
CA ASN A 124 -29.96 40.80 -6.20
C ASN A 124 -29.36 40.92 -4.78
N GLU A 125 -28.75 39.84 -4.27
CA GLU A 125 -28.13 39.89 -2.95
C GLU A 125 -26.81 40.66 -2.96
N SER A 126 -26.53 41.34 -1.85
CA SER A 126 -25.23 41.95 -1.58
C SER A 126 -24.61 41.28 -0.35
N LEU A 127 -23.65 40.39 -0.59
CA LEU A 127 -22.97 39.65 0.47
C LEU A 127 -22.32 40.58 1.52
N PRO A 128 -21.64 41.69 1.15
CA PRO A 128 -21.11 42.63 2.13
C PRO A 128 -22.18 43.22 3.07
N ILE A 129 -23.38 43.52 2.54
CA ILE A 129 -24.50 44.05 3.35
C ILE A 129 -24.98 42.99 4.34
N ILE A 130 -25.14 41.74 3.89
CA ILE A 130 -25.57 40.61 4.74
C ILE A 130 -24.55 40.38 5.87
N ILE A 131 -23.25 40.42 5.56
CA ILE A 131 -22.20 40.22 6.57
C ILE A 131 -22.19 41.37 7.58
N ASN A 132 -22.36 42.62 7.11
CA ASN A 132 -22.48 43.79 7.99
C ASN A 132 -23.73 43.71 8.89
N GLN A 133 -24.86 43.23 8.36
CA GLN A 133 -26.07 43.00 9.14
C GLN A 133 -25.83 41.92 10.21
N LEU A 134 -25.20 40.81 9.83
CA LEU A 134 -24.84 39.73 10.76
C LEU A 134 -23.96 40.25 11.89
N ALA A 135 -22.92 41.01 11.56
CA ALA A 135 -22.01 41.64 12.51
C ALA A 135 -22.75 42.57 13.49
N LYS A 136 -23.71 43.37 13.00
CA LYS A 136 -24.55 44.24 13.84
C LYS A 136 -25.47 43.45 14.76
N VAL A 137 -26.14 42.40 14.26
CA VAL A 137 -27.07 41.56 15.04
C VAL A 137 -26.38 40.90 16.22
N VAL A 138 -25.14 40.45 16.04
CA VAL A 138 -24.36 39.82 17.12
C VAL A 138 -23.59 40.84 17.97
N ASN A 139 -23.85 42.14 17.80
CA ASN A 139 -23.21 43.25 18.49
C ASN A 139 -21.66 43.24 18.38
N ASN A 140 -21.15 42.89 17.19
CA ASN A 140 -19.73 42.93 16.85
C ASN A 140 -19.57 43.59 15.48
N PRO A 141 -19.79 44.92 15.36
CA PRO A 141 -19.72 45.62 14.09
C PRO A 141 -18.32 45.49 13.48
N ILE A 142 -18.28 45.23 12.18
CA ILE A 142 -17.05 45.15 11.38
C ILE A 142 -16.94 46.39 10.49
N GLY A 143 -15.73 46.90 10.34
CA GLY A 143 -15.42 48.02 9.44
C GLY A 143 -15.33 47.57 7.99
N GLN A 144 -15.34 48.55 7.07
CA GLN A 144 -15.24 48.29 5.63
C GLN A 144 -13.93 47.57 5.24
N ASN A 145 -12.83 47.86 5.95
CA ASN A 145 -11.52 47.26 5.73
C ASN A 145 -11.32 45.91 6.46
N ASP A 146 -12.29 45.47 7.27
CA ASP A 146 -12.19 44.20 7.97
C ASP A 146 -12.50 43.00 7.05
N VAL A 147 -13.32 43.20 6.01
CA VAL A 147 -13.68 42.18 5.03
C VAL A 147 -12.84 42.36 3.77
N LEU A 148 -11.93 41.42 3.50
CA LEU A 148 -11.10 41.44 2.29
C LEU A 148 -11.89 40.97 1.06
N PHE A 149 -12.65 39.88 1.19
CA PHE A 149 -13.59 39.45 0.17
C PHE A 149 -14.68 38.56 0.76
N CYS A 150 -15.80 38.46 0.07
CA CYS A 150 -16.82 37.47 0.35
C CYS A 150 -17.42 36.91 -0.94
N LYS A 151 -17.69 35.60 -0.98
CA LYS A 151 -18.26 34.93 -2.15
C LYS A 151 -19.04 33.69 -1.76
N ARG A 152 -20.05 33.33 -2.56
CA ARG A 152 -20.64 32.00 -2.47
C ARG A 152 -19.70 30.96 -3.05
N VAL A 153 -19.67 29.78 -2.44
CA VAL A 153 -18.92 28.62 -2.94
C VAL A 153 -19.86 27.56 -3.50
N ALA A 154 -19.36 26.79 -4.47
CA ALA A 154 -20.12 25.69 -5.04
C ALA A 154 -20.47 24.66 -3.95
N ARG A 155 -21.64 24.04 -4.11
CA ARG A 155 -22.05 22.94 -3.24
C ARG A 155 -21.15 21.74 -3.49
N MET A 156 -20.76 21.05 -2.43
CA MET A 156 -20.06 19.78 -2.55
C MET A 156 -20.99 18.72 -3.18
N ASN A 157 -22.23 18.64 -2.69
CA ASN A 157 -23.29 17.85 -3.29
C ASN A 157 -24.17 18.74 -4.18
N ARG A 158 -24.15 18.52 -5.50
CA ARG A 158 -24.92 19.30 -6.49
C ARG A 158 -26.43 19.09 -6.38
N GLU A 159 -26.87 17.97 -5.82
CA GLU A 159 -28.29 17.63 -5.66
C GLU A 159 -28.91 18.27 -4.40
N SER A 160 -28.07 18.76 -3.49
CA SER A 160 -28.55 19.42 -2.27
C SER A 160 -29.35 20.67 -2.62
N ARG A 161 -30.53 20.81 -2.02
CA ARG A 161 -31.39 21.99 -2.12
C ARG A 161 -31.01 23.09 -1.13
N GLU A 162 -30.02 22.85 -0.27
CA GLU A 162 -29.54 23.84 0.69
C GLU A 162 -28.86 25.02 0.00
N PRO A 163 -29.00 26.26 0.51
CA PRO A 163 -28.31 27.41 -0.05
C PRO A 163 -26.78 27.22 -0.07
N ARG A 164 -26.10 27.72 -1.10
CA ARG A 164 -24.63 27.72 -1.19
C ARG A 164 -24.02 28.49 -0.02
N ALA A 165 -23.00 27.91 0.61
CA ALA A 165 -22.28 28.58 1.70
C ALA A 165 -21.60 29.86 1.20
N ILE A 166 -21.48 30.86 2.08
CA ILE A 166 -20.70 32.08 1.84
C ILE A 166 -19.37 31.93 2.57
N ILE A 167 -18.27 32.14 1.85
CA ILE A 167 -16.94 32.28 2.45
C ILE A 167 -16.63 33.76 2.57
N VAL A 168 -16.22 34.18 3.77
CA VAL A 168 -15.79 35.54 4.08
C VAL A 168 -14.34 35.49 4.52
N LYS A 169 -13.45 36.21 3.83
CA LYS A 169 -12.07 36.39 4.28
C LYS A 169 -11.96 37.71 5.03
N LEU A 170 -11.55 37.63 6.29
CA LEU A 170 -11.27 38.79 7.12
C LEU A 170 -9.78 39.16 7.07
N ASN A 171 -9.46 40.38 7.50
CA ASN A 171 -8.09 40.88 7.51
C ASN A 171 -7.17 40.17 8.53
N THR A 172 -7.73 39.66 9.63
CA THR A 172 -6.99 39.08 10.75
C THR A 172 -7.73 37.91 11.38
N THR A 173 -6.97 37.00 11.99
CA THR A 173 -7.51 35.90 12.80
C THR A 173 -8.29 36.42 14.01
N PHE A 174 -7.84 37.51 14.62
CA PHE A 174 -8.52 38.17 15.73
C PHE A 174 -9.95 38.59 15.38
N ARG A 175 -10.17 39.25 14.22
CA ARG A 175 -11.52 39.63 13.77
C ARG A 175 -12.41 38.41 13.54
N ARG A 176 -11.83 37.36 12.95
CA ARG A 176 -12.49 36.08 12.70
C ARG A 176 -12.93 35.40 14.00
N ASP A 177 -12.06 35.37 15.00
CA ASP A 177 -12.33 34.77 16.32
C ASP A 177 -13.32 35.60 17.13
N ALA A 178 -13.20 36.93 17.09
CA ALA A 178 -14.14 37.84 17.74
C ALA A 178 -15.57 37.67 17.21
N LEU A 179 -15.75 37.55 15.88
CA LEU A 179 -17.06 37.35 15.28
C LEU A 179 -17.64 35.97 15.62
N LEU A 180 -16.83 34.90 15.61
CA LEU A 180 -17.27 33.56 16.03
C LEU A 180 -17.70 33.53 17.51
N ALA A 181 -16.93 34.18 18.37
CA ALA A 181 -17.25 34.31 19.79
C ALA A 181 -18.54 35.10 20.00
N ALA A 182 -18.74 36.19 19.26
CA ALA A 182 -19.96 36.99 19.30
C ALA A 182 -21.19 36.20 18.85
N VAL A 183 -21.11 35.45 17.75
CA VAL A 183 -22.18 34.55 17.28
C VAL A 183 -22.49 33.47 18.33
N THR A 184 -21.46 32.87 18.92
CA THR A 184 -21.63 31.85 19.97
C THR A 184 -22.31 32.44 21.20
N LYS A 185 -21.91 33.64 21.64
CA LYS A 185 -22.52 34.37 22.75
C LYS A 185 -23.98 34.70 22.43
N TYR A 186 -24.26 35.25 21.25
CA TYR A 186 -25.61 35.56 20.80
C TYR A 186 -26.54 34.34 20.86
N ASN A 187 -26.09 33.19 20.35
CA ASN A 187 -26.87 31.95 20.36
C ASN A 187 -27.08 31.36 21.76
N LYS A 188 -26.13 31.60 22.69
CA LYS A 188 -26.27 31.20 24.10
C LYS A 188 -27.28 32.06 24.84
N THR A 189 -27.30 33.37 24.58
CA THR A 189 -28.26 34.31 25.17
C THR A 189 -29.66 34.14 24.57
N ASN A 190 -29.76 33.88 23.26
CA ASN A 190 -31.03 33.75 22.54
C ASN A 190 -31.36 32.28 22.23
N LYS A 191 -31.56 31.44 23.26
CA LYS A 191 -31.75 29.99 23.06
C LYS A 191 -32.97 29.62 22.20
N GLN A 192 -34.05 30.40 22.31
CA GLN A 192 -35.31 30.19 21.59
C GLN A 192 -35.34 30.85 20.20
N ASP A 193 -34.47 31.84 19.98
CA ASP A 193 -34.35 32.55 18.70
C ASP A 193 -32.88 32.73 18.32
N LYS A 194 -32.22 31.61 18.05
CA LYS A 194 -30.83 31.60 17.58
C LYS A 194 -30.72 32.31 16.23
N LEU A 195 -29.51 32.75 15.90
CA LEU A 195 -29.20 33.45 14.67
C LEU A 195 -29.82 32.75 13.45
N ASN A 196 -30.69 33.48 12.75
CA ASN A 196 -31.45 32.98 11.62
C ASN A 196 -31.64 34.06 10.54
N SER A 197 -32.18 33.66 9.39
CA SER A 197 -32.40 34.52 8.22
C SER A 197 -33.22 35.78 8.54
N HIS A 198 -34.22 35.69 9.42
CA HIS A 198 -35.07 36.83 9.77
C HIS A 198 -34.32 37.84 10.65
N ASN A 199 -33.44 37.39 11.55
CA ASN A 199 -32.62 38.33 12.32
C ASN A 199 -31.74 39.20 11.41
N LEU A 200 -31.38 38.69 10.22
CA LEU A 200 -30.62 39.41 9.21
C LEU A 200 -31.49 40.30 8.30
N GLY A 201 -32.80 40.36 8.54
CA GLY A 201 -33.75 41.08 7.69
C GLY A 201 -34.00 40.43 6.33
N LEU A 202 -33.69 39.14 6.19
CA LEU A 202 -33.94 38.38 4.95
C LEU A 202 -35.36 37.82 4.99
N GLY A 203 -36.15 38.13 3.97
CA GLY A 203 -37.50 37.59 3.80
C GLY A 203 -37.50 36.10 3.43
N GLY A 204 -38.70 35.50 3.44
CA GLY A 204 -38.93 34.09 3.10
C GLY A 204 -39.05 33.19 4.33
N GLU A 205 -38.71 31.91 4.17
CA GLU A 205 -38.76 30.93 5.26
C GLU A 205 -37.67 31.21 6.32
N LYS A 206 -38.00 31.03 7.60
CA LYS A 206 -37.05 31.19 8.70
C LYS A 206 -36.06 30.03 8.70
N LYS A 207 -34.80 30.32 8.39
CA LYS A 207 -33.71 29.32 8.33
C LYS A 207 -32.60 29.67 9.30
N ALA A 208 -32.10 28.65 10.01
CA ALA A 208 -30.97 28.81 10.92
C ALA A 208 -29.71 29.20 10.15
N VAL A 209 -28.94 30.15 10.68
CA VAL A 209 -27.68 30.62 10.11
C VAL A 209 -26.53 30.13 10.97
N PHE A 210 -25.61 29.40 10.37
CA PHE A 210 -24.44 28.85 11.05
C PHE A 210 -23.18 29.54 10.57
N VAL A 211 -22.39 30.03 11.53
CA VAL A 211 -21.08 30.63 11.28
C VAL A 211 -20.03 29.72 11.88
N SER A 212 -19.08 29.27 11.07
CA SER A 212 -17.99 28.39 11.49
C SER A 212 -16.65 28.81 10.89
N GLU A 213 -15.56 28.29 11.44
CA GLU A 213 -14.26 28.36 10.78
C GLU A 213 -14.30 27.67 9.42
N HIS A 214 -13.60 28.23 8.44
CA HIS A 214 -13.48 27.62 7.12
C HIS A 214 -12.40 26.53 7.13
N LEU A 215 -12.83 25.28 7.17
CA LEU A 215 -11.94 24.12 7.15
C LEU A 215 -11.53 23.73 5.72
N SER A 216 -10.34 23.14 5.58
CA SER A 216 -9.95 22.41 4.36
C SER A 216 -10.92 21.25 4.09
N PRO A 217 -11.10 20.81 2.84
CA PRO A 217 -11.98 19.67 2.53
C PRO A 217 -11.68 18.42 3.35
N GLU A 218 -10.39 18.14 3.57
CA GLU A 218 -9.96 17.01 4.40
C GLU A 218 -10.33 17.18 5.87
N ASN A 219 -10.09 18.37 6.47
CA ASN A 219 -10.50 18.62 7.84
C ASN A 219 -12.02 18.63 7.99
N LYS A 220 -12.79 19.06 6.98
CA LYS A 220 -14.25 18.91 6.98
C LYS A 220 -14.66 17.45 7.01
N SER A 221 -14.02 16.61 6.17
CA SER A 221 -14.27 15.17 6.15
C SER A 221 -13.91 14.52 7.49
N LEU A 222 -12.72 14.81 8.02
CA LEU A 222 -12.27 14.31 9.31
C LEU A 222 -13.21 14.76 10.45
N HIS A 223 -13.69 16.00 10.45
CA HIS A 223 -14.64 16.48 11.44
C HIS A 223 -15.99 15.76 11.34
N SER A 224 -16.45 15.47 10.12
CA SER A 224 -17.67 14.68 9.89
C SER A 224 -17.55 13.28 10.50
N GLU A 225 -16.47 12.57 10.18
CA GLU A 225 -16.21 11.23 10.73
C GLU A 225 -15.97 11.27 12.25
N THR A 226 -15.29 12.31 12.73
CA THR A 226 -15.07 12.52 14.17
C THR A 226 -16.38 12.66 14.93
N ARG A 227 -17.33 13.47 14.42
CA ARG A 227 -18.65 13.60 15.06
C ARG A 227 -19.43 12.28 15.10
N LYS A 228 -19.35 11.47 14.04
CA LYS A 228 -19.98 10.14 13.99
C LYS A 228 -19.38 9.21 15.04
N ALA A 229 -18.05 9.10 15.07
CA ALA A 229 -17.34 8.25 16.02
C ALA A 229 -17.51 8.72 17.47
N ALA A 230 -17.43 10.03 17.72
CA ALA A 230 -17.66 10.63 19.03
C ALA A 230 -19.05 10.27 19.58
N LYS A 231 -20.08 10.35 18.73
CA LYS A 231 -21.45 9.93 19.11
C LYS A 231 -21.52 8.44 19.44
N LEU A 232 -20.91 7.58 18.62
CA LEU A 232 -20.91 6.12 18.86
C LEU A 232 -20.15 5.74 20.14
N LYS A 233 -19.07 6.45 20.45
CA LYS A 233 -18.21 6.21 21.62
C LYS A 233 -18.61 7.06 22.85
N ASN A 234 -19.76 7.73 22.81
CA ASN A 234 -20.31 8.54 23.90
C ASN A 234 -19.39 9.68 24.39
N TYR A 235 -18.66 10.33 23.48
CA TYR A 235 -17.97 11.58 23.78
C TYR A 235 -18.99 12.73 23.84
N LYS A 236 -19.05 13.44 24.97
CA LYS A 236 -19.99 14.55 25.18
C LYS A 236 -19.69 15.78 24.33
N PHE A 237 -18.43 16.04 24.02
CA PHE A 237 -18.01 17.27 23.36
C PHE A 237 -17.19 17.02 22.11
N THR A 238 -17.50 17.76 21.05
CA THR A 238 -16.71 17.83 19.81
C THR A 238 -16.75 19.27 19.31
N TRP A 239 -15.60 19.87 19.06
CA TRP A 239 -15.51 21.25 18.59
C TRP A 239 -14.30 21.47 17.70
N ILE A 240 -14.32 22.60 16.99
CA ILE A 240 -13.20 23.09 16.19
C ILE A 240 -12.63 24.31 16.88
N ARG A 241 -11.30 24.44 16.87
CA ARG A 241 -10.61 25.67 17.27
C ARG A 241 -9.34 25.83 16.45
N ASN A 242 -9.15 26.98 15.81
CA ASN A 242 -7.97 27.28 14.99
C ASN A 242 -7.75 26.23 13.89
N GLY A 243 -8.82 25.78 13.24
CA GLY A 243 -8.77 24.72 12.22
C GLY A 243 -8.50 23.31 12.73
N HIS A 244 -8.33 23.12 14.04
CA HIS A 244 -8.07 21.82 14.67
C HIS A 244 -9.34 21.24 15.29
N ILE A 245 -9.50 19.92 15.22
CA ILE A 245 -10.68 19.20 15.71
C ILE A 245 -10.35 18.59 17.06
N TYR A 246 -11.22 18.84 18.05
CA TYR A 246 -11.07 18.31 19.39
C TYR A 246 -12.29 17.52 19.80
N VAL A 247 -12.04 16.49 20.61
CA VAL A 247 -13.08 15.72 21.29
C VAL A 247 -12.77 15.66 22.78
N ARG A 248 -13.81 15.55 23.60
CA ARG A 248 -13.66 15.36 25.05
C ARG A 248 -14.80 14.48 25.55
N LYS A 249 -14.45 13.47 26.36
CA LYS A 249 -15.39 12.45 26.81
C LYS A 249 -16.44 13.03 27.75
N ASP A 250 -15.99 13.75 28.77
CA ASP A 250 -16.81 14.40 29.79
C ASP A 250 -16.10 15.64 30.34
N GLU A 251 -16.70 16.28 31.36
CA GLU A 251 -16.23 17.51 32.00
C GLU A 251 -14.93 17.34 32.79
N GLU A 252 -14.52 16.10 33.08
CA GLU A 252 -13.33 15.77 33.88
C GLU A 252 -12.17 15.31 32.99
N SER A 253 -12.47 14.67 31.86
CA SER A 253 -11.50 14.15 30.91
C SER A 253 -10.69 15.26 30.23
N GLN A 254 -9.50 14.95 29.71
CA GLN A 254 -8.75 15.91 28.88
C GLN A 254 -9.30 15.98 27.45
N ALA A 255 -9.10 17.13 26.79
CA ALA A 255 -9.42 17.29 25.38
C ALA A 255 -8.38 16.56 24.52
N ILE A 256 -8.84 15.78 23.54
CA ILE A 256 -8.00 15.02 22.61
C ILE A 256 -8.06 15.70 21.24
N LEU A 257 -6.89 16.01 20.67
CA LEU A 257 -6.76 16.51 19.30
C LEU A 257 -6.89 15.36 18.30
N ILE A 258 -7.76 15.53 17.31
CA ILE A 258 -7.93 14.62 16.17
C ILE A 258 -7.40 15.30 14.91
N ASN A 259 -6.21 14.85 14.47
CA ASN A 259 -5.52 15.39 13.30
C ASN A 259 -5.44 14.40 12.12
N ASN A 260 -5.76 13.13 12.36
CA ASN A 260 -5.78 12.08 11.34
C ASN A 260 -6.76 10.95 11.72
N LEU A 261 -6.99 10.03 10.77
CA LEU A 261 -7.90 8.90 10.93
C LEU A 261 -7.37 7.86 11.93
N ALA A 262 -6.06 7.65 12.01
CA ALA A 262 -5.47 6.70 12.98
C ALA A 262 -5.75 7.13 14.42
N LYS A 263 -5.61 8.42 14.72
CA LYS A 263 -5.94 9.00 16.02
C LYS A 263 -7.43 8.89 16.32
N LEU A 264 -8.29 9.08 15.31
CA LEU A 264 -9.74 8.90 15.44
C LEU A 264 -10.11 7.45 15.78
N GLN A 265 -9.46 6.47 15.15
CA GLN A 265 -9.68 5.05 15.43
C GLN A 265 -9.30 4.68 16.86
N SER A 266 -8.25 5.32 17.41
CA SER A 266 -7.77 5.09 18.78
C SER A 266 -8.65 5.69 19.90
N LEU A 267 -9.70 6.44 19.57
CA LEU A 267 -10.65 7.00 20.56
C LEU A 267 -11.44 5.98 21.36
#